data_AF-A0ABD0QJX8-F1
#
_entry.id   AF-A0ABD0QJX8-F1
#
_cell.length_a   1.000
_cell.length_b   1.000
_cell.length_c   1.000
_cell.angle_alpha   90.00
_cell.angle_beta   90.00
_cell.angle_gamma   90.00
#
_symmetry.space_group_name_H-M   'P 1'
#
loop_
_entity.id
_entity.type
_entity.pdbx_description
1 polymer ?
#
loop_
_entity_poly.entity_id
_entity_poly.type
_entity_poly.pdbx_seq_one_letter_code
_entity_poly.pdbx_strand_id
1 'polypeptide(L)' 'VRMLDGDVTDMVEAKSLSLHPQHIDIYSASWGPDDDGKTVDGPASLARQAFENGIRL' A
#
# COMPACT_ATOMS: atom_id res chain seq x y z
N VAL A 1 -3.35 0.65 10.41
CA VAL A 1 -3.66 -0.68 9.82
C VAL A 1 -2.55 -1.65 10.22
N ARG A 2 -2.86 -2.84 10.77
CA ARG A 2 -1.83 -3.87 11.07
C ARG A 2 -1.75 -4.82 9.87
N MET A 3 -0.72 -4.66 9.05
CA MET A 3 -0.56 -5.41 7.81
C MET A 3 0.85 -5.96 7.57
N LEU A 4 1.85 -5.48 8.32
CA LEU A 4 3.26 -5.88 8.24
C LEU A 4 3.64 -7.08 9.13
N ASP A 5 2.72 -7.52 9.98
CA ASP A 5 2.97 -8.62 10.92
C ASP A 5 2.51 -9.95 10.30
N GLY A 6 3.20 -10.34 9.22
CA GLY A 6 2.91 -11.49 8.38
C GLY A 6 3.34 -11.25 6.93
N ASP A 7 2.98 -12.18 6.04
CA ASP A 7 3.27 -12.06 4.62
C ASP A 7 2.56 -10.86 3.99
N VAL A 8 3.34 -9.91 3.47
CA VAL A 8 2.84 -8.71 2.80
C VAL A 8 2.74 -8.98 1.31
N THR A 9 1.51 -9.28 0.86
CA THR A 9 1.21 -9.50 -0.56
C THR A 9 0.61 -8.25 -1.20
N ASP A 10 0.59 -8.16 -2.53
CA ASP A 10 -0.09 -7.07 -3.29
C ASP A 10 -1.52 -6.82 -2.79
N MET A 11 -2.26 -7.90 -2.48
CA MET A 11 -3.61 -7.79 -1.93
C MET A 11 -3.65 -7.17 -0.52
N VAL A 12 -2.67 -7.45 0.34
CA VAL A 12 -2.56 -6.90 1.69
C VAL A 12 -2.26 -5.40 1.63
N GLU A 13 -1.34 -4.99 0.75
CA GLU A 13 -1.06 -3.58 0.49
C GLU A 13 -2.30 -2.86 -0.03
N ALA A 14 -2.95 -3.39 -1.07
CA ALA A 14 -4.14 -2.79 -1.67
C ALA A 14 -5.30 -2.62 -0.67
N LYS A 15 -5.57 -3.63 0.17
CA LYS A 15 -6.58 -3.55 1.23
C LYS A 15 -6.22 -2.52 2.30
N SER A 16 -4.94 -2.38 2.61
CA SER A 16 -4.48 -1.41 3.60
C SER A 16 -4.60 0.03 3.10
N LEU A 17 -4.27 0.27 1.83
CA LEU A 17 -4.36 1.56 1.15
C LEU A 17 -5.81 2.00 0.86
N SER A 18 -6.76 1.05 0.78
CA SER A 18 -8.17 1.30 0.49
C SER A 18 -9.08 1.23 1.73
N LEU A 19 -8.52 1.27 2.93
CA LEU A 19 -9.28 1.14 4.16
C LEU A 19 -10.10 2.41 4.46
N HIS A 20 -11.40 2.40 4.16
CA HIS A 20 -12.33 3.50 4.48
C HIS A 20 -11.89 4.88 3.93
N PRO A 21 -11.72 5.02 2.61
CA PRO A 21 -11.22 6.26 1.99
C PRO A 21 -12.15 7.47 2.17
N GLN A 22 -13.44 7.25 2.45
CA GLN A 22 -14.40 8.34 2.76
C GLN A 22 -14.31 8.84 4.22
N HIS A 23 -13.52 8.19 5.05
CA HIS A 23 -13.38 8.50 6.48
C HIS A 23 -11.93 8.82 6.87
N ILE A 24 -10.95 8.15 6.26
CA ILE A 24 -9.54 8.36 6.53
C ILE A 24 -8.99 9.37 5.54
N ASP A 25 -8.65 10.56 6.04
CA ASP A 25 -8.10 11.64 5.22
C ASP A 25 -6.63 11.41 4.86
N ILE A 26 -5.84 10.82 5.78
CA ILE A 26 -4.39 10.68 5.63
C ILE A 26 -3.95 9.28 6.04
N TYR A 27 -3.18 8.65 5.15
CA TYR A 27 -2.42 7.43 5.42
C TYR A 27 -0.95 7.79 5.56
N SER A 28 -0.28 7.22 6.55
CA SER A 28 1.17 7.34 6.73
C SER A 28 1.78 5.94 6.72
N ALA A 29 2.71 5.73 5.79
CA ALA A 29 3.35 4.45 5.51
C ALA A 29 4.86 4.66 5.32
N SER A 30 5.67 3.75 5.85
CA SER A 30 7.13 3.74 5.72
C SER A 30 7.64 2.32 5.49
N TRP A 31 6.85 1.53 4.77
CA TRP A 31 7.21 0.22 4.24
C TRP A 31 7.42 0.35 2.73
N GLY A 32 8.11 -0.62 2.15
CA GLY A 32 8.49 -0.63 0.75
C GLY A 32 9.49 -1.76 0.48
N PRO A 33 10.19 -1.72 -0.67
CA PRO A 33 11.26 -2.66 -0.97
C PRO A 33 12.40 -2.59 0.06
N ASP A 34 13.31 -3.56 0.02
CA ASP A 34 14.49 -3.58 0.89
C ASP A 34 15.41 -2.36 0.64
N ASP A 35 15.80 -1.66 1.70
CA ASP A 35 16.72 -0.51 1.67
C ASP A 35 18.20 -0.94 1.55
N ASP A 36 18.50 -1.89 0.67
CA ASP A 36 19.83 -2.52 0.55
C ASP A 36 20.73 -1.90 -0.54
N GLY A 37 20.25 -0.86 -1.21
CA GLY A 37 20.96 -0.15 -2.28
C GLY A 37 21.09 -0.93 -3.59
N LYS A 38 20.43 -2.09 -3.73
CA LYS A 38 20.43 -2.92 -4.95
C LYS A 38 19.01 -3.28 -5.42
N THR A 39 18.03 -3.24 -4.54
CA THR A 39 16.64 -3.58 -4.86
C THR A 39 15.94 -2.43 -5.58
N VAL A 40 15.27 -2.75 -6.69
CA VAL A 40 14.41 -1.83 -7.43
C VAL A 40 13.06 -2.52 -7.59
N ASP A 41 12.08 -2.04 -6.86
CA ASP A 41 10.73 -2.60 -6.86
C ASP A 41 9.70 -1.51 -6.51
N GLY A 42 8.41 -1.83 -6.61
CA GLY A 42 7.31 -0.89 -6.35
C GLY A 42 5.95 -1.57 -6.24
N PRO A 43 4.87 -0.80 -6.15
CA PRO A 43 3.53 -1.37 -5.96
C PRO A 43 3.14 -2.24 -7.16
N ALA A 44 2.68 -3.45 -6.85
CA ALA A 44 2.10 -4.35 -7.82
C ALA A 44 0.68 -3.90 -8.24
N SER A 45 0.01 -4.71 -9.07
CA SER A 45 -1.17 -4.27 -9.82
C SER A 45 -2.35 -3.81 -8.95
N LEU A 46 -2.58 -4.44 -7.79
CA LEU A 46 -3.69 -4.10 -6.91
C LEU A 46 -3.35 -2.88 -6.06
N ALA A 47 -2.13 -2.82 -5.51
CA ALA A 47 -1.64 -1.67 -4.77
C ALA A 47 -1.65 -0.40 -5.64
N ARG A 48 -1.23 -0.50 -6.90
CA ARG A 48 -1.29 0.60 -7.88
C ARG A 48 -2.74 1.05 -8.14
N GLN A 49 -3.67 0.11 -8.29
CA GLN A 49 -5.10 0.43 -8.44
C GLN A 49 -5.68 1.10 -7.19
N ALA A 50 -5.26 0.69 -5.99
CA ALA A 50 -5.69 1.33 -4.74
C ALA A 50 -5.28 2.80 -4.68
N PHE A 51 -4.05 3.14 -5.11
CA PHE A 51 -3.63 4.54 -5.25
C PHE A 51 -4.47 5.31 -6.28
N GLU A 52 -4.68 4.75 -7.47
CA GLU A 52 -5.49 5.41 -8.50
C GLU A 52 -6.93 5.68 -8.02
N ASN A 53 -7.53 4.71 -7.33
CA ASN A 53 -8.88 4.83 -6.81
C ASN A 53 -8.95 5.86 -5.67
N GLY A 54 -7.93 5.95 -4.81
CA GLY A 54 -7.87 6.95 -3.74
C GLY A 54 -7.91 8.41 -4.23
N ILE A 55 -7.54 8.67 -5.48
CA ILE A 55 -7.59 10.01 -6.11
C ILE A 55 -8.92 10.26 -6.82
N ARG A 56 -9.59 9.20 -7.29
CA ARG A 56 -10.83 9.30 -8.10
C ARG A 56 -12.11 9.39 -7.27
N LEU A 57 -12.03 9.13 -5.96
CA LEU A 57 -13.17 9.08 -5.04
C LEU A 57 -13.63 10.47 -4.57
#